data_AF-A0A496XDK6-F1
#
_entry.id   AF-A0A496XDK6-F1
#
_cell.length_a   1.000
_cell.length_b   1.000
_cell.length_c   1.000
_cell.angle_alpha   90.00
_cell.angle_beta   90.00
_cell.angle_gamma   90.00
#
_symmetry.space_group_name_H-M   'P 1'
#
loop_
_entity.id
_entity.type
_entity.pdbx_description
1 polymer ?
#
loop_
_entity_poly.entity_id
_entity_poly.type
_entity_poly.pdbx_seq_one_letter_code
_entity_poly.pdbx_strand_id
1 'polypeptide(L)'
;MRCKVVHIQRARMIIFLIITSAMLAACSINRPPEYESPAVTTICASKDGETVAVSFLEQTKLVTVDFVPSWDEIYDLCGKTGGACVNLEMNVIHMLDDRRCLQHASHELGHIFGVPGLDVHRQIALRRQAFYGR
;
A
#
# COMPACT_ATOMS: atom_id res chain seq x y z
N MET A 1 -30.68 36.93 32.78
CA MET A 1 -30.78 35.91 31.70
C MET A 1 -29.63 36.08 30.68
N ARG A 2 -28.42 35.55 30.91
CA ARG A 2 -27.30 35.59 29.91
C ARG A 2 -26.34 34.38 29.94
N CYS A 3 -26.66 33.25 30.59
CA CYS A 3 -25.75 32.10 30.65
C CYS A 3 -25.96 31.00 29.59
N LYS A 4 -27.06 31.00 28.82
CA LYS A 4 -27.34 29.90 27.87
C LYS A 4 -26.65 30.04 26.50
N VAL A 5 -26.31 31.25 26.06
CA VAL A 5 -25.82 31.50 24.69
C VAL A 5 -24.34 31.09 24.50
N VAL A 6 -23.51 31.26 25.54
CA VAL A 6 -22.05 30.96 25.47
C VAL A 6 -21.77 29.46 25.41
N HIS A 7 -22.57 28.63 26.11
CA HIS A 7 -22.41 27.17 26.08
C HIS A 7 -22.71 26.57 24.70
N ILE A 8 -23.69 27.13 23.97
CA ILE A 8 -24.09 26.65 22.64
C ILE A 8 -22.99 26.90 21.60
N GLN A 9 -22.27 28.02 21.68
CA GLN A 9 -21.17 28.31 20.75
C GLN A 9 -19.94 27.42 20.97
N ARG A 10 -19.58 27.12 22.23
CA ARG A 10 -18.45 26.22 22.55
C ARG A 10 -18.70 24.79 22.10
N ALA A 11 -19.92 24.27 22.27
CA ALA A 11 -20.28 22.93 21.82
C ALA A 11 -20.21 22.78 20.29
N ARG A 12 -20.64 23.80 19.54
CA ARG A 12 -20.56 23.82 18.07
C ARG A 12 -19.13 23.81 17.54
N MET A 13 -18.21 24.52 18.20
CA MET A 13 -16.79 24.57 17.80
C MET A 13 -16.08 23.23 18.02
N ILE A 14 -16.39 22.52 19.11
CA ILE A 14 -15.83 21.19 19.42
C ILE A 14 -16.31 20.14 18.41
N ILE A 15 -17.62 20.15 18.07
CA ILE A 15 -18.17 19.23 17.06
C ILE A 15 -17.53 19.47 15.69
N PHE A 16 -17.33 20.74 15.32
CA PHE A 16 -16.69 21.08 14.04
C PHE A 16 -15.25 20.56 13.96
N LEU A 17 -14.47 20.71 15.05
CA LEU A 17 -13.10 20.21 15.16
C LEU A 17 -13.00 18.68 15.03
N ILE A 18 -13.93 17.93 15.65
CA ILE A 18 -13.94 16.46 15.57
C ILE A 18 -14.22 16.00 14.13
N ILE A 19 -15.19 16.63 13.45
CA ILE A 19 -15.54 16.28 12.08
C ILE A 19 -14.39 16.58 11.11
N THR A 20 -13.70 17.72 11.26
CA THR A 20 -12.55 18.06 10.39
C THR A 20 -11.36 17.12 10.60
N SER A 21 -11.10 16.68 11.84
CA SER A 21 -10.03 15.71 12.13
C SER A 21 -10.35 14.32 11.57
N ALA A 22 -11.60 13.88 11.62
CA ALA A 22 -12.04 12.61 11.05
C ALA A 22 -11.96 12.59 9.51
N MET A 23 -12.22 13.73 8.85
CA MET A 23 -12.12 13.82 7.39
C MET A 23 -10.69 13.87 6.86
N LEU A 24 -9.73 14.40 7.62
CA LEU A 24 -8.31 14.39 7.25
C LEU A 24 -7.68 13.00 7.37
N ALA A 25 -8.17 12.16 8.30
CA ALA A 25 -7.71 10.78 8.44
C ALA A 25 -8.18 9.85 7.30
N ALA A 26 -9.29 10.19 6.62
CA ALA A 26 -9.86 9.35 5.57
C ALA A 26 -9.13 9.44 4.22
N CYS A 27 -8.22 10.41 4.03
CA CYS A 27 -7.49 10.60 2.76
C CYS A 27 -6.23 9.72 2.61
N SER A 28 -5.77 9.02 3.66
CA SER A 28 -4.55 8.18 3.60
C SER A 28 -4.80 6.71 3.27
N ILE A 29 -6.06 6.26 3.23
CA ILE A 29 -6.40 4.83 3.26
C ILE A 29 -6.19 4.12 1.90
N ASN A 30 -6.13 4.86 0.79
CA ASN A 30 -6.01 4.29 -0.57
C ASN A 30 -4.60 4.36 -1.13
N ARG A 31 -3.57 4.05 -0.33
CA ARG A 31 -2.19 3.93 -0.82
C ARG A 31 -1.60 2.61 -0.37
N PRO A 32 -0.76 1.96 -1.20
CA PRO A 32 0.01 0.81 -0.76
C PRO A 32 0.91 1.20 0.43
N PRO A 33 1.38 0.23 1.23
CA PRO A 33 2.33 0.50 2.30
C PRO A 33 3.55 1.26 1.78
N GLU A 34 3.99 2.30 2.48
CA GLU A 34 5.18 3.07 2.08
C GLU A 34 6.45 2.20 2.15
N TYR A 35 7.49 2.57 1.39
CA TYR A 35 8.73 1.77 1.30
C TYR A 35 9.41 1.58 2.67
N GLU A 36 9.28 2.58 3.55
CA GLU A 36 9.86 2.56 4.90
C GLU A 36 8.91 1.93 5.94
N SER A 37 7.73 1.46 5.51
CA SER A 37 6.75 0.87 6.43
C SER A 37 7.25 -0.45 7.03
N PRO A 38 6.88 -0.77 8.29
CA PRO A 38 7.26 -2.03 8.92
C PRO A 38 6.86 -3.27 8.12
N ALA A 39 5.75 -3.22 7.39
CA ALA A 39 5.30 -4.34 6.55
C ALA A 39 6.28 -4.60 5.40
N VAL A 40 6.70 -3.54 4.68
CA VAL A 40 7.66 -3.65 3.57
C VAL A 40 9.03 -4.07 4.06
N THR A 41 9.51 -3.49 5.16
CA THR A 41 10.82 -3.85 5.72
C THR A 41 10.85 -5.30 6.21
N THR A 42 9.74 -5.81 6.76
CA THR A 42 9.62 -7.22 7.17
C THR A 42 9.70 -8.16 5.96
N ILE A 43 8.98 -7.85 4.86
CA ILE A 43 9.06 -8.65 3.63
C ILE A 43 10.49 -8.67 3.08
N CYS A 44 11.15 -7.52 2.97
CA CYS A 44 12.51 -7.45 2.41
C CYS A 44 13.61 -7.99 3.35
N ALA A 45 13.30 -8.21 4.62
CA ALA A 45 14.21 -8.86 5.57
C ALA A 45 13.96 -10.37 5.70
N SER A 46 12.88 -10.87 5.10
CA SER A 46 12.53 -12.29 5.14
C SER A 46 13.50 -13.13 4.30
N LYS A 47 13.55 -14.42 4.61
CA LYS A 47 14.26 -15.42 3.79
C LYS A 47 13.36 -15.93 2.69
N ASP A 48 13.98 -16.47 1.65
CA ASP A 48 13.28 -17.19 0.61
C ASP A 48 12.44 -18.36 1.20
N GLY A 49 11.18 -18.45 0.76
CA GLY A 49 10.15 -19.37 1.25
C GLY A 49 9.59 -19.04 2.64
N GLU A 50 9.99 -17.95 3.29
CA GLU A 50 9.54 -17.62 4.65
C GLU A 50 8.14 -17.02 4.67
N THR A 51 7.31 -17.47 5.61
CA THR A 51 6.01 -16.85 5.90
C THR A 51 6.13 -15.89 7.08
N VAL A 52 5.80 -14.62 6.84
CA VAL A 52 5.84 -13.53 7.83
C VAL A 52 4.45 -12.94 8.07
N ALA A 53 4.20 -12.50 9.31
CA ALA A 53 2.99 -11.75 9.65
C ALA A 53 3.23 -10.26 9.40
N VAL A 54 2.45 -9.67 8.49
CA VAL A 54 2.53 -8.24 8.16
C VAL A 54 1.21 -7.54 8.47
N SER A 55 1.30 -6.31 8.97
CA SER A 55 0.13 -5.52 9.38
C SER A 55 0.02 -4.23 8.57
N PHE A 56 -1.17 -3.98 8.02
CA PHE A 56 -1.50 -2.76 7.29
C PHE A 56 -3.02 -2.52 7.33
N LEU A 57 -3.47 -1.26 7.42
CA LEU A 57 -4.90 -0.88 7.51
C LEU A 57 -5.67 -1.68 8.58
N GLU A 58 -5.09 -1.79 9.78
CA GLU A 58 -5.67 -2.53 10.94
C GLU A 58 -5.93 -4.03 10.68
N GLN A 59 -5.43 -4.56 9.57
CA GLN A 59 -5.45 -5.98 9.25
C GLN A 59 -4.06 -6.57 9.39
N THR A 60 -4.00 -7.82 9.84
CA THR A 60 -2.77 -8.61 9.82
C THR A 60 -2.98 -9.80 8.90
N LYS A 61 -2.03 -10.03 7.99
CA LYS A 61 -2.05 -11.15 7.04
C LYS A 61 -0.74 -11.92 7.13
N LEU A 62 -0.84 -13.24 6.98
CA LEU A 62 0.32 -14.10 6.77
C LEU A 62 0.67 -14.06 5.29
N VAL A 63 1.92 -13.71 5.00
CA VAL A 63 2.43 -13.54 3.63
C VAL A 63 3.68 -14.39 3.49
N THR A 64 3.70 -15.25 2.50
CA THR A 64 4.90 -16.04 2.16
C THR A 64 5.68 -15.30 1.09
N VAL A 65 7.00 -15.22 1.25
CA VAL A 65 7.89 -14.53 0.32
C VAL A 65 8.71 -15.57 -0.43
N ASP A 66 8.67 -15.49 -1.76
CA ASP A 66 9.41 -16.35 -2.69
C ASP A 66 10.33 -15.47 -3.53
N PHE A 67 11.63 -15.54 -3.24
CA PHE A 67 12.66 -14.76 -3.89
C PHE A 67 13.22 -15.54 -5.07
N VAL A 68 12.89 -15.09 -6.27
CA VAL A 68 13.33 -15.77 -7.50
C VAL A 68 14.64 -15.15 -8.04
N PRO A 69 15.59 -15.98 -8.48
CA PRO A 69 16.92 -15.54 -8.88
C PRO A 69 16.99 -14.92 -10.29
N SER A 70 15.94 -15.05 -11.11
CA SER A 70 16.00 -14.65 -12.53
C SER A 70 14.69 -14.11 -13.11
N TRP A 71 14.83 -13.31 -14.18
CA TRP A 71 13.70 -12.79 -14.95
C TRP A 71 12.91 -13.88 -15.68
N ASP A 72 13.57 -14.95 -16.10
CA ASP A 72 12.89 -16.05 -16.79
C ASP A 72 11.95 -16.76 -15.81
N GLU A 73 12.43 -17.03 -14.59
CA GLU A 73 11.65 -17.69 -13.55
C GLU A 73 10.48 -16.83 -13.05
N ILE A 74 10.68 -15.52 -12.83
CA ILE A 74 9.54 -14.64 -12.48
C ILE A 74 8.52 -14.58 -13.62
N TYR A 75 8.95 -14.67 -14.88
CA TYR A 75 8.02 -14.67 -16.01
C TYR A 75 7.28 -15.99 -16.19
N ASP A 76 7.88 -17.11 -15.83
CA ASP A 76 7.21 -18.41 -15.80
C ASP A 76 6.11 -18.45 -14.73
N LEU A 77 6.38 -17.85 -13.55
CA LEU A 77 5.41 -17.79 -12.45
C LEU A 77 4.33 -16.73 -12.67
N CYS A 78 4.73 -15.54 -13.11
CA CYS A 78 3.89 -14.34 -13.07
C CYS A 78 3.47 -13.82 -14.47
N GLY A 79 4.01 -14.38 -15.55
CA GLY A 79 3.94 -13.77 -16.87
C GLY A 79 4.80 -12.51 -16.98
N LYS A 80 4.61 -11.72 -18.04
CA LYS A 80 5.41 -10.49 -18.26
C LYS A 80 5.03 -9.38 -17.26
N THR A 81 5.66 -9.37 -16.09
CA THR A 81 5.44 -8.38 -15.02
C THR A 81 6.62 -7.41 -14.85
N GLY A 82 6.50 -6.52 -13.86
CA GLY A 82 7.57 -5.58 -13.48
C GLY A 82 8.69 -6.18 -12.65
N GLY A 83 8.67 -7.50 -12.37
CA GLY A 83 9.66 -8.17 -11.52
C GLY A 83 9.11 -8.73 -10.21
N ALA A 84 7.80 -8.66 -10.01
CA ALA A 84 7.09 -9.31 -8.92
C ALA A 84 5.62 -9.59 -9.30
N CYS A 85 4.98 -10.48 -8.55
CA CYS A 85 3.53 -10.66 -8.55
C CYS A 85 3.06 -11.29 -7.24
N VAL A 86 1.75 -11.38 -7.07
CA VAL A 86 1.14 -12.03 -5.92
C VAL A 86 0.18 -13.13 -6.35
N ASN A 87 0.24 -14.26 -5.64
CA ASN A 87 -0.86 -15.23 -5.59
C ASN A 87 -1.80 -14.84 -4.44
N LEU A 88 -2.95 -14.25 -4.78
CA LEU A 88 -3.92 -13.74 -3.79
C LEU A 88 -4.66 -14.83 -3.00
N GLU A 89 -4.78 -16.04 -3.55
CA GLU A 89 -5.43 -17.15 -2.85
C GLU A 89 -4.57 -17.64 -1.68
N MET A 90 -3.24 -17.68 -1.89
CA MET A 90 -2.28 -18.18 -0.91
C MET A 90 -1.49 -17.09 -0.17
N ASN A 91 -1.66 -15.82 -0.54
CA ASN A 91 -0.84 -14.69 -0.10
C ASN A 91 0.67 -14.95 -0.26
N VAL A 92 1.07 -15.45 -1.43
CA VAL A 92 2.49 -15.62 -1.79
C VAL A 92 2.92 -14.46 -2.64
N ILE A 93 4.00 -13.77 -2.27
CA ILE A 93 4.65 -12.78 -3.12
C ILE A 93 5.84 -13.47 -3.81
N HIS A 94 5.78 -13.57 -5.13
CA HIS A 94 6.92 -13.94 -5.95
C HIS A 94 7.64 -12.66 -6.37
N MET A 95 8.93 -12.53 -6.08
CA MET A 95 9.69 -11.33 -6.45
C MET A 95 11.13 -11.63 -6.82
N LEU A 96 11.66 -10.89 -7.77
CA LEU A 96 13.09 -10.93 -8.07
C LEU A 96 13.92 -10.56 -6.84
N ASP A 97 14.94 -11.36 -6.56
CA ASP A 97 16.00 -11.02 -5.60
C ASP A 97 16.92 -9.94 -6.18
N ASP A 98 16.44 -8.69 -6.14
CA ASP A 98 17.18 -7.53 -6.61
C ASP A 98 17.10 -6.34 -5.63
N ARG A 99 17.86 -5.29 -5.95
CA ARG A 99 17.92 -4.06 -5.16
C ARG A 99 16.60 -3.28 -5.08
N ARG A 100 15.53 -3.72 -5.76
CA ARG A 100 14.22 -3.04 -5.83
C ARG A 100 13.17 -3.74 -4.97
N CYS A 101 13.56 -4.65 -4.07
CA CYS A 101 12.64 -5.31 -3.14
C CYS A 101 11.61 -4.35 -2.51
N LEU A 102 12.03 -3.19 -2.00
CA LEU A 102 11.10 -2.23 -1.35
C LEU A 102 9.96 -1.79 -2.28
N GLN A 103 10.26 -1.56 -3.57
CA GLN A 103 9.27 -1.16 -4.56
C GLN A 103 8.34 -2.31 -4.91
N HIS A 104 8.88 -3.52 -5.11
CA HIS A 104 8.09 -4.72 -5.38
C HIS A 104 7.18 -5.04 -4.19
N ALA A 105 7.72 -5.19 -2.98
CA ALA A 105 6.97 -5.51 -1.78
C ALA A 105 5.87 -4.48 -1.47
N SER A 106 6.15 -3.18 -1.58
CA SER A 106 5.12 -2.14 -1.40
C SER A 106 3.96 -2.31 -2.39
N HIS A 107 4.26 -2.54 -3.67
CA HIS A 107 3.25 -2.75 -4.69
C HIS A 107 2.41 -4.01 -4.42
N GLU A 108 3.06 -5.16 -4.21
CA GLU A 108 2.37 -6.44 -4.04
C GLU A 108 1.56 -6.50 -2.73
N LEU A 109 2.05 -5.88 -1.65
CA LEU A 109 1.26 -5.72 -0.43
C LEU A 109 0.00 -4.86 -0.67
N GLY A 110 0.05 -3.90 -1.60
CA GLY A 110 -1.14 -3.17 -2.02
C GLY A 110 -2.25 -4.10 -2.53
N HIS A 111 -1.90 -5.10 -3.34
CA HIS A 111 -2.84 -6.12 -3.80
C HIS A 111 -3.34 -7.00 -2.65
N ILE A 112 -2.44 -7.48 -1.79
CA ILE A 112 -2.78 -8.33 -0.63
C ILE A 112 -3.78 -7.62 0.29
N PHE A 113 -3.58 -6.35 0.58
CA PHE A 113 -4.47 -5.58 1.46
C PHE A 113 -5.68 -4.95 0.74
N GLY A 114 -5.87 -5.25 -0.55
CA GLY A 114 -7.01 -4.78 -1.32
C GLY A 114 -7.03 -3.26 -1.48
N VAL A 115 -5.87 -2.62 -1.51
CA VAL A 115 -5.78 -1.18 -1.78
C VAL A 115 -6.21 -0.95 -3.23
N PRO A 116 -7.29 -0.21 -3.48
CA PRO A 116 -7.73 0.04 -4.84
C PRO A 116 -6.64 0.83 -5.57
N GLY A 117 -6.10 0.25 -6.64
CA GLY A 117 -5.10 0.90 -7.46
C GLY A 117 -5.61 2.25 -7.97
N LEU A 118 -4.80 3.30 -7.86
CA LEU A 118 -5.00 4.51 -8.66
C LEU A 118 -5.02 4.06 -10.12
N ASP A 119 -6.07 4.39 -10.89
CA ASP A 119 -6.22 4.05 -12.33
C ASP A 119 -4.87 4.12 -13.05
N VAL A 120 -4.21 2.95 -13.12
CA VAL A 120 -2.79 2.85 -13.44
C VAL A 120 -2.58 3.20 -14.90
N HIS A 121 -3.56 2.86 -15.75
CA HIS A 121 -3.57 3.22 -17.16
C HIS A 121 -3.61 4.73 -17.34
N ARG A 122 -4.51 5.43 -16.64
CA ARG A 122 -4.58 6.89 -16.72
C ARG A 122 -3.34 7.56 -16.14
N GLN A 123 -2.81 7.09 -15.01
CA GLN A 123 -1.60 7.64 -14.39
C GLN A 123 -0.34 7.42 -15.24
N ILE A 124 -0.15 6.23 -15.82
CA ILE A 124 0.96 5.95 -16.75
C ILE A 124 0.82 6.80 -18.01
N ALA A 125 -0.39 6.93 -18.57
CA ALA A 125 -0.63 7.79 -19.73
C ALA A 125 -0.28 9.26 -19.43
N LEU A 126 -0.72 9.79 -18.28
CA LEU A 126 -0.42 11.15 -17.84
C LEU A 126 1.07 11.37 -17.59
N ARG A 127 1.77 10.40 -16.96
CA ARG A 127 3.23 10.49 -16.74
C ARG A 127 4.00 10.41 -18.06
N ARG A 128 3.60 9.55 -18.99
CA ARG A 128 4.19 9.48 -20.34
C ARG A 128 3.97 10.79 -21.09
N GLN A 129 2.76 11.36 -21.07
CA GLN A 129 2.49 12.67 -21.66
C GLN A 129 3.35 13.79 -21.04
N ALA A 130 3.53 13.79 -19.71
CA ALA A 130 4.39 14.77 -19.04
C ALA A 130 5.89 14.62 -19.38
N PHE A 131 6.32 13.42 -19.78
CA PHE A 131 7.71 13.12 -20.14
C PHE A 131 8.00 13.36 -21.62
N TYR A 132 7.07 13.03 -22.52
CA TYR A 132 7.20 13.22 -23.96
C TYR A 132 6.63 14.53 -24.50
N GLY A 133 5.89 15.28 -23.67
CA GLY A 133 5.29 16.58 -24.02
C GLY A 133 6.19 17.79 -23.76
N ARG A 134 7.52 17.59 -23.66
CA ARG A 134 8.53 18.65 -23.61
C ARG A 134 9.39 18.62 -24.86
#